data_AF-A0A933GP69-F1
#
_entry.id   AF-A0A933GP69-F1
#
_cell.length_a   1.000
_cell.length_b   1.000
_cell.length_c   1.000
_cell.angle_alpha   90.00
_cell.angle_beta   90.00
_cell.angle_gamma   90.00
#
_symmetry.space_group_name_H-M   'P 1'
#
loop_
_entity.id
_entity.type
_entity.pdbx_description
1 polymer ?
#
loop_
_entity_poly.entity_id
_entity_poly.type
_entity_poly.pdbx_seq_one_letter_code
_entity_poly.pdbx_strand_id
1 'polypeptide(L)'
;MAKYLLMWEVDKNKIAVGPKERGTGWMALLDMTKQDIDKGIIKEWGAIVGEVNGYCVVEGNEIEIGSFVQRYVPFVFFKAYPAASFNQVVEIVKNLIKA
;
A
#
# COMPACT_ATOMS: atom_id res chain seq x y z
N MET A 1 7.59 -7.01 12.95
CA MET A 1 6.16 -6.79 12.62
C MET A 1 5.85 -7.55 11.34
N ALA A 2 4.58 -7.89 11.09
CA ALA A 2 4.20 -8.47 9.81
C ALA A 2 4.43 -7.45 8.70
N LYS A 3 4.86 -7.94 7.53
CA LYS A 3 5.11 -7.12 6.34
C LYS A 3 4.02 -7.43 5.33
N TYR A 4 3.51 -6.40 4.67
CA TYR A 4 2.52 -6.54 3.61
C TYR A 4 2.98 -5.80 2.36
N LEU A 5 2.79 -6.45 1.21
CA LEU A 5 2.71 -5.77 -0.07
C LEU A 5 1.26 -5.36 -0.29
N LEU A 6 1.01 -4.07 -0.46
CA LEU A 6 -0.30 -3.57 -0.82
C LEU A 6 -0.27 -3.05 -2.26
N MET A 7 -1.17 -3.55 -3.10
CA MET A 7 -1.42 -2.99 -4.42
C MET A 7 -2.54 -1.97 -4.31
N TRP A 8 -2.26 -0.71 -4.61
CA TRP A 8 -3.23 0.38 -4.53
C TRP A 8 -3.74 0.75 -5.92
N GLU A 9 -5.03 1.08 -6.04
CA GLU A 9 -5.64 1.57 -7.28
C GLU A 9 -6.66 2.66 -6.95
N VAL A 10 -6.60 3.77 -7.69
CA VAL A 10 -7.57 4.85 -7.55
C VAL A 10 -8.88 4.49 -8.24
N ASP A 11 -10.00 4.81 -7.60
CA ASP A 11 -11.32 4.66 -8.22
C ASP A 11 -11.44 5.57 -9.44
N LYS A 12 -11.45 4.95 -10.62
CA LYS A 12 -11.52 5.65 -11.92
C LYS A 12 -12.79 6.47 -12.06
N ASN A 13 -13.87 6.11 -11.36
CA ASN A 13 -15.13 6.87 -11.36
C ASN A 13 -15.06 8.16 -10.53
N LYS A 14 -13.99 8.35 -9.74
CA LYS A 14 -13.75 9.53 -8.91
C LYS A 14 -12.68 10.46 -9.51
N ILE A 15 -12.09 10.10 -10.66
CA ILE A 15 -11.07 10.91 -11.31
C ILE A 15 -11.74 12.04 -12.08
N ALA A 16 -11.47 13.28 -11.66
CA ALA A 16 -11.95 14.46 -12.36
C ALA A 16 -11.42 14.55 -13.80
N VAL A 17 -12.28 14.94 -14.74
CA VAL A 17 -11.89 15.10 -16.16
C VAL A 17 -10.96 16.31 -16.32
N GLY A 18 -11.22 17.40 -15.61
CA GLY A 18 -10.43 18.62 -15.68
C GLY A 18 -9.02 18.44 -15.10
N PRO A 19 -7.95 18.85 -15.80
CA PRO A 19 -6.57 18.60 -15.37
C PRO A 19 -6.22 19.29 -14.05
N LYS A 20 -6.74 20.51 -13.81
CA LYS A 20 -6.51 21.25 -12.56
C LYS A 20 -7.15 20.55 -11.36
N GLU A 21 -8.42 20.17 -11.48
CA GLU A 21 -9.15 19.47 -10.41
C GLU A 21 -8.55 18.10 -10.13
N ARG A 22 -8.18 17.36 -11.19
CA ARG A 22 -7.49 16.08 -11.08
C ARG A 22 -6.16 16.21 -10.35
N GLY A 23 -5.35 17.20 -10.72
CA GLY A 23 -4.08 17.48 -10.07
C GLY A 23 -4.25 17.80 -8.59
N THR A 24 -5.21 18.64 -8.23
CA THR A 24 -5.52 18.97 -6.83
C THR A 24 -5.92 17.74 -6.01
N GLY A 25 -6.84 16.92 -6.53
CA GLY A 25 -7.27 15.69 -5.86
C GLY A 25 -6.12 14.69 -5.68
N TRP A 26 -5.26 14.57 -6.70
CA TRP A 26 -4.08 13.71 -6.65
C TRP A 26 -3.07 14.18 -5.61
N MET A 27 -2.80 15.49 -5.55
CA MET A 27 -1.90 16.06 -4.53
C MET A 27 -2.41 15.82 -3.11
N ALA A 28 -3.72 15.90 -2.87
CA ALA A 28 -4.29 15.59 -1.56
C ALA A 28 -4.04 14.12 -1.14
N LEU A 29 -4.14 13.17 -2.07
CA LEU A 29 -3.80 11.75 -1.81
C LEU A 29 -2.30 11.55 -1.58
N LEU A 30 -1.45 12.28 -2.31
CA LEU A 30 -0.01 12.24 -2.13
C LEU A 30 0.42 12.85 -0.80
N ASP A 31 -0.24 13.91 -0.33
CA ASP A 31 0.03 14.51 0.98
C ASP A 31 -0.29 13.52 2.12
N MET A 32 -1.41 12.79 2.02
CA MET A 32 -1.73 11.70 2.95
C MET A 32 -0.68 10.58 2.91
N THR A 33 -0.27 10.19 1.70
CA THR A 33 0.77 9.17 1.48
C THR A 33 2.09 9.61 2.12
N LYS A 34 2.48 10.87 1.95
CA LYS A 34 3.70 11.43 2.52
C LYS A 34 3.68 11.40 4.05
N GLN A 35 2.55 11.73 4.67
CA GLN A 35 2.41 11.61 6.13
C GLN A 35 2.61 10.18 6.62
N ASP A 36 2.13 9.19 5.87
CA ASP A 36 2.25 7.78 6.26
C ASP A 36 3.67 7.22 6.01
N ILE A 37 4.39 7.75 5.02
CA ILE A 37 5.83 7.55 4.83
C ILE A 37 6.60 8.14 6.01
N ASP A 38 6.29 9.39 6.41
CA ASP A 38 7.00 10.09 7.48
C ASP A 38 6.77 9.45 8.86
N LYS A 39 5.59 8.87 9.09
CA LYS A 39 5.30 8.04 10.26
C LYS A 39 6.00 6.68 10.23
N GLY A 40 6.63 6.32 9.11
CA GLY A 40 7.30 5.04 8.92
C GLY A 40 6.35 3.86 8.75
N ILE A 41 5.06 4.09 8.47
CA ILE A 41 4.09 3.02 8.18
C ILE A 41 4.42 2.45 6.79
N ILE A 42 4.57 3.34 5.81
CA ILE A 42 4.98 2.99 4.45
C ILE A 42 6.51 2.97 4.40
N LYS A 43 7.08 1.80 4.11
CA LYS A 43 8.53 1.58 3.95
C LYS A 43 8.99 1.86 2.53
N GLU A 44 8.12 1.58 1.56
CA GLU A 44 8.36 1.81 0.15
C GLU A 44 7.03 2.13 -0.53
N TRP A 45 7.03 3.06 -1.48
CA TRP A 45 5.86 3.42 -2.26
C TRP A 45 6.27 3.64 -3.72
N GLY A 46 5.47 3.12 -4.64
CA GLY A 46 5.69 3.32 -6.07
C GLY A 46 4.39 3.38 -6.84
N ALA A 47 4.40 4.12 -7.94
CA ALA A 47 3.32 4.17 -8.93
C ALA A 47 3.76 3.45 -10.20
N ILE A 48 2.82 2.74 -10.83
CA ILE A 48 3.04 2.15 -12.15
C ILE A 48 2.83 3.25 -13.18
N VAL A 49 3.88 3.57 -13.94
CA VAL A 49 3.86 4.67 -14.91
C VAL A 49 2.86 4.36 -16.02
N GLY A 50 1.94 5.30 -16.27
CA GLY A 50 0.88 5.16 -17.27
C GLY A 50 -0.42 4.58 -16.72
N GLU A 51 -0.44 4.16 -15.45
CA GLU A 51 -1.62 3.65 -14.76
C GLU A 51 -2.03 4.58 -13.59
N VAL A 52 -3.18 4.30 -12.99
CA VAL A 52 -3.69 5.00 -11.78
C VAL A 52 -3.65 4.06 -10.57
N ASN A 53 -2.60 3.26 -10.52
CA ASN A 53 -2.35 2.24 -9.51
C ASN A 53 -0.84 2.12 -9.22
N GLY A 54 -0.50 1.28 -8.26
CA GLY A 54 0.87 1.02 -7.88
C GLY A 54 0.95 0.10 -6.68
N TYR A 55 2.06 0.21 -5.95
CA TYR A 55 2.32 -0.63 -4.79
C TYR A 55 2.85 0.19 -3.61
N CYS A 56 2.69 -0.36 -2.42
CA CYS A 56 3.47 0.04 -1.26
C CYS A 56 3.81 -1.16 -0.37
N VAL A 57 4.94 -1.07 0.32
CA VAL A 57 5.34 -2.03 1.34
C VAL A 57 5.09 -1.39 2.70
N VAL A 58 4.33 -2.05 3.54
CA VAL A 58 3.97 -1.58 4.88
C VAL A 58 4.32 -2.62 5.93
N GLU A 59 4.53 -2.16 7.16
CA GLU A 59 4.75 -3.03 8.33
C GLU A 59 3.80 -2.64 9.45
N GLY A 60 3.15 -3.64 10.06
CA GLY A 60 2.16 -3.44 11.13
C GLY A 60 1.36 -4.70 11.40
N ASN A 61 0.43 -4.64 12.34
CA ASN A 61 -0.60 -5.66 12.54
C ASN A 61 -1.86 -5.38 11.69
N GLU A 62 -2.80 -6.32 11.63
CA GLU A 62 -4.01 -6.22 10.80
C GLU A 62 -4.88 -5.01 11.15
N ILE A 63 -4.96 -4.60 12.42
CA ILE A 63 -5.74 -3.44 12.87
C ILE A 63 -5.07 -2.14 12.41
N GLU A 64 -3.75 -2.05 12.55
CA GLU A 64 -2.96 -0.89 12.12
C GLU A 64 -3.05 -0.70 10.60
N ILE A 65 -2.80 -1.77 9.84
CA ILE A 65 -2.87 -1.73 8.38
C ILE A 65 -4.31 -1.48 7.91
N GLY A 66 -5.30 -2.11 8.54
CA GLY A 66 -6.72 -1.87 8.26
C GLY A 66 -7.11 -0.41 8.47
N SER A 67 -6.72 0.18 9.60
CA SER A 67 -7.00 1.60 9.91
C SER A 67 -6.29 2.55 8.94
N PHE A 68 -5.08 2.20 8.53
CA PHE A 68 -4.32 2.94 7.51
C PHE A 68 -5.05 2.94 6.15
N VAL A 69 -5.43 1.79 5.61
CA VAL A 69 -6.05 1.72 4.27
C VAL A 69 -7.44 2.36 4.23
N GLN A 70 -8.21 2.27 5.32
CA GLN A 70 -9.56 2.85 5.38
C GLN A 70 -9.57 4.38 5.22
N ARG A 71 -8.50 5.07 5.59
CA ARG A 71 -8.39 6.54 5.42
C ARG A 71 -8.45 6.98 3.95
N TYR A 72 -8.08 6.11 3.02
CA TYR A 72 -8.06 6.43 1.59
C TYR A 72 -9.38 6.11 0.88
N VAL A 73 -10.31 5.40 1.54
CA VAL A 73 -11.66 5.15 1.01
C VAL A 73 -12.46 6.45 1.02
N PRO A 74 -13.21 6.78 -0.05
CA PRO A 74 -13.57 5.94 -1.20
C PRO A 74 -12.67 6.10 -2.43
N PHE A 75 -11.55 6.82 -2.31
CA PHE A 75 -10.75 7.23 -3.48
C PHE A 75 -9.73 6.18 -3.91
N VAL A 76 -9.19 5.40 -2.98
CA VAL A 76 -8.18 4.37 -3.28
C VAL A 76 -8.57 3.05 -2.65
N PHE A 77 -8.49 1.99 -3.44
CA PHE A 77 -8.67 0.61 -2.98
C PHE A 77 -7.33 -0.09 -2.87
N PHE A 78 -7.20 -0.99 -1.89
CA PHE A 78 -5.99 -1.75 -1.64
C PHE A 78 -6.27 -3.25 -1.71
N LYS A 79 -5.38 -3.99 -2.38
CA LYS A 79 -5.27 -5.46 -2.25
C LYS A 79 -4.05 -5.76 -1.39
N ALA A 80 -4.26 -6.47 -0.28
CA ALA A 80 -3.22 -6.76 0.69
C ALA A 80 -2.67 -8.18 0.54
N TYR A 81 -1.35 -8.30 0.47
CA TYR A 81 -0.63 -9.57 0.40
C TYR A 81 0.37 -9.65 1.56
N PRO A 82 0.15 -10.54 2.55
CA PRO A 82 1.15 -10.81 3.58
C PRO A 82 2.44 -11.31 2.93
N ALA A 83 3.57 -10.74 3.32
CA ALA A 83 4.87 -11.06 2.75
C ALA A 83 5.78 -11.64 3.83
N ALA A 84 6.26 -12.87 3.59
CA ALA A 84 7.27 -13.47 4.44
C ALA A 84 8.64 -12.82 4.18
N SER A 85 9.36 -12.51 5.23
CA SER A 85 10.78 -12.14 5.16
C SER A 85 11.62 -13.34 4.75
N PHE A 86 12.84 -13.08 4.26
CA PHE A 86 13.80 -14.14 3.94
C PHE A 86 14.01 -15.13 5.09
N ASN A 87 14.15 -14.65 6.33
CA ASN A 87 14.35 -15.50 7.50
C ASN A 87 13.13 -16.39 7.80
N GLN A 88 11.91 -15.87 7.63
CA GLN A 88 10.69 -16.68 7.76
C GLN A 88 10.62 -17.75 6.68
N VAL A 89 10.99 -17.42 5.44
CA VAL A 89 11.07 -18.41 4.35
C VAL A 89 12.13 -19.48 4.66
N VAL A 90 13.29 -19.11 5.18
CA VAL A 90 14.33 -20.07 5.63
C VAL A 90 13.77 -21.03 6.68
N GLU A 91 13.00 -20.52 7.64
CA GLU A 91 12.37 -21.35 8.67
C GLU A 91 11.32 -22.31 8.10
N ILE A 92 10.46 -21.83 7.18
CA ILE A 92 9.48 -22.65 6.46
C ILE A 92 10.19 -23.80 5.73
N VAL A 93 11.27 -23.51 5.01
CA VAL A 93 12.04 -24.52 4.26
C VAL A 93 12.73 -25.51 5.21
N LYS A 94 13.28 -25.05 6.34
CA LYS A 94 13.87 -25.94 7.35
C LYS A 94 12.86 -26.95 7.91
N ASN A 95 11.58 -26.58 8.01
CA ASN A 95 10.54 -27.49 8.47
C ASN A 95 10.22 -28.59 7.45
N LEU A 96 10.41 -28.34 6.14
CA LEU A 96 10.30 -29.38 5.12
C LEU A 96 11.41 -30.43 5.23
N ILE A 97 12.63 -30.03 5.61
CA ILE A 97 13.78 -30.94 5.76
C ILE A 97 13.59 -31.89 6.96
N LYS A 98 12.82 -31.45 7.97
CA LYS A 98 12.56 -32.22 9.19
C LYS A 98 11.37 -33.18 9.07
N ALA A 99 10.60 -33.09 7.99
CA ALA A 99 9.45 -33.95 7.70
C ALA A 99 9.91 -35.25 7.01
#